data_AF-A0A4Q6EEJ3-F1
#
_entry.id   AF-A0A4Q6EEJ3-F1
#
_cell.length_a   1.000
_cell.length_b   1.000
_cell.length_c   1.000
_cell.angle_alpha   90.00
_cell.angle_beta   90.00
_cell.angle_gamma   90.00
#
_symmetry.space_group_name_H-M   'P 1'
#
loop_
_entity.id
_entity.type
_entity.pdbx_description
1 polymer ?
#
loop_
_entity_poly.entity_id
_entity_poly.type
_entity_poly.pdbx_seq_one_letter_code
_entity_poly.pdbx_strand_id
1 'polypeptide(L)' 'MKVIVLTTLVSMSLIACGPESSPEGRMGIKMDKIQQSFDSLKMQNAALADSLHQIRLELSAIKK' A
#
# COMPACT_ATOMS: atom_id res chain seq x y z
N MET A 1 3.32 17.62 42.00
CA MET A 1 3.09 18.12 40.62
C MET A 1 4.31 17.93 39.71
N LYS A 2 5.51 18.38 40.10
CA LYS A 2 6.73 18.24 39.27
C LYS A 2 7.04 16.80 38.82
N VAL A 3 6.90 15.81 39.70
CA VAL A 3 7.13 14.40 39.37
C VAL A 3 6.13 13.88 38.34
N ILE A 4 4.85 14.22 38.52
CA ILE A 4 3.77 13.82 37.60
C ILE A 4 4.05 14.35 36.19
N VAL A 5 4.41 15.64 36.08
CA VAL A 5 4.77 16.30 34.82
C VAL A 5 6.00 15.66 34.17
N LEU A 6 7.00 15.29 34.98
CA LEU A 6 8.21 14.60 34.49
C LEU A 6 7.87 13.21 33.93
N THR A 7 7.04 12.43 34.65
CA THR A 7 6.62 11.11 34.19
C THR A 7 5.78 11.16 32.92
N THR A 8 4.88 12.13 32.76
CA THR A 8 4.13 12.29 31.50
C THR A 8 5.05 12.67 30.34
N LEU A 9 6.02 13.53 30.57
CA LEU A 9 6.96 13.98 29.54
C LEU A 9 7.88 12.85 29.05
N VAL A 10 8.33 11.97 29.95
CA VAL A 10 9.10 10.76 29.60
C VAL A 10 8.25 9.70 28.91
N SER A 11 6.97 9.56 29.26
CA SER A 11 6.08 8.61 28.58
C SER A 11 5.77 9.01 27.13
N MET A 12 5.71 10.32 26.82
CA MET A 12 5.46 10.81 25.47
C MET A 12 6.63 10.61 24.51
N SER A 13 7.88 10.67 25.00
CA SER A 13 9.06 10.48 24.14
C SER A 13 9.24 9.03 23.67
N LEU A 14 8.71 8.05 24.41
CA LEU A 14 8.75 6.63 24.03
C LEU A 14 7.76 6.29 22.91
N ILE A 15 6.65 7.04 22.79
CA ILE A 15 5.62 6.81 21.76
C ILE A 15 6.09 7.32 20.38
N ALA A 16 7.06 8.23 20.32
CA ALA A 16 7.60 8.78 19.08
C ALA A 16 8.51 7.82 18.30
N CYS A 17 8.89 6.68 18.88
CA CYS A 17 9.76 5.67 18.26
C CYS A 17 8.94 4.66 17.41
N GLY A 18 8.11 5.18 16.50
CA GLY A 18 7.35 4.36 15.55
C GLY A 18 8.20 3.91 14.36
N PRO A 19 7.73 2.96 13.53
CA PRO A 19 8.46 2.51 12.34
C PRO A 19 8.79 3.64 11.34
N GLU A 20 8.06 4.75 11.37
CA GLU A 20 8.36 5.96 10.59
C GLU A 20 9.65 6.69 11.05
N SER A 21 10.06 6.46 12.30
CA SER A 21 11.21 7.14 12.91
C SER A 21 12.56 6.51 12.50
N SER A 22 12.60 5.21 12.19
CA SER A 22 13.82 4.52 11.76
C SER A 22 13.97 4.44 10.22
N PRO A 23 15.21 4.47 9.68
CA PRO A 23 15.46 4.23 8.26
C PRO A 23 14.88 2.89 7.76
N GLU A 24 15.01 1.85 8.57
CA GLU A 24 14.55 0.50 8.27
C GLU A 24 13.02 0.45 8.19
N GLY A 25 12.32 1.08 9.14
CA GLY A 25 10.86 1.09 9.15
C GLY A 25 10.29 1.94 8.01
N ARG A 26 10.90 3.08 7.68
CA ARG A 26 10.53 3.86 6.47
C ARG A 26 10.71 3.06 5.19
N MET A 27 11.78 2.24 5.11
CA MET A 27 12.02 1.38 3.96
C MET A 27 10.96 0.28 3.87
N GLY A 28 10.59 -0.35 4.99
CA GLY A 28 9.49 -1.32 5.05
C GLY A 28 8.17 -0.74 4.54
N ILE A 29 7.77 0.42 5.06
CA ILE A 29 6.53 1.10 4.65
C ILE A 29 6.55 1.47 3.17
N LYS A 30 7.72 1.90 2.64
CA LYS A 30 7.87 2.16 1.21
C LYS A 30 7.73 0.88 0.38
N MET A 31 8.31 -0.23 0.84
CA MET A 31 8.21 -1.52 0.17
C MET A 31 6.77 -2.02 0.14
N ASP A 32 6.04 -1.91 1.25
CA ASP A 32 4.63 -2.29 1.34
C ASP A 32 3.76 -1.50 0.36
N LYS A 33 3.99 -0.19 0.25
CA LYS A 33 3.28 0.67 -0.73
C LYS A 33 3.60 0.28 -2.17
N ILE A 34 4.85 -0.06 -2.46
CA ILE A 34 5.25 -0.54 -3.79
C ILE A 34 4.56 -1.86 -4.09
N GLN A 35 4.54 -2.80 -3.15
CA GLN A 35 3.88 -4.09 -3.31
C GLN A 35 2.38 -3.94 -3.57
N GLN A 36 1.69 -3.10 -2.79
CA GLN A 36 0.26 -2.80 -2.99
C GLN A 36 -0.01 -2.20 -4.38
N SER A 37 0.87 -1.31 -4.84
CA SER A 37 0.75 -0.70 -6.18
C SER A 37 0.93 -1.73 -7.28
N PHE A 38 1.88 -2.65 -7.10
CA PHE A 38 2.14 -3.73 -8.05
C PHE A 38 0.96 -4.72 -8.14
N ASP A 39 0.38 -5.09 -7.00
CA ASP A 39 -0.78 -5.97 -6.94
C ASP A 39 -2.01 -5.32 -7.60
N SER A 40 -2.23 -4.03 -7.39
CA SER A 40 -3.26 -3.26 -8.08
C SER A 40 -3.06 -3.25 -9.59
N LEU A 41 -1.83 -3.01 -10.06
CA LEU A 41 -1.51 -3.01 -11.48
C LEU A 41 -1.73 -4.39 -12.11
N LYS A 42 -1.39 -5.47 -11.40
CA LYS A 42 -1.61 -6.84 -11.85
C LYS A 42 -3.10 -7.16 -12.00
N MET A 43 -3.93 -6.74 -11.05
CA MET A 43 -5.38 -6.91 -11.13
C MET A 43 -5.98 -6.13 -12.32
N GLN A 44 -5.55 -4.88 -12.51
CA GLN A 44 -6.00 -4.06 -13.64
C GLN A 44 -5.61 -4.68 -14.98
N ASN A 45 -4.38 -5.16 -15.12
CA ASN A 45 -3.93 -5.85 -16.34
C ASN A 45 -4.73 -7.12 -16.63
N ALA A 46 -5.07 -7.90 -15.60
CA ALA A 46 -5.91 -9.09 -15.76
C ALA A 46 -7.33 -8.72 -16.27
N ALA A 47 -7.93 -7.69 -15.68
CA ALA A 47 -9.26 -7.20 -16.11
C ALA A 47 -9.26 -6.65 -17.54
N LEU A 48 -8.20 -5.92 -17.93
CA LEU A 48 -8.03 -5.43 -19.29
C LEU A 48 -7.86 -6.58 -20.29
N ALA A 49 -7.06 -7.60 -19.94
CA ALA A 49 -6.88 -8.77 -20.79
C ALA A 49 -8.19 -9.53 -21.01
N ASP A 50 -9.00 -9.70 -19.96
CA ASP A 50 -10.32 -10.33 -20.07
C ASP A 50 -11.28 -9.50 -20.93
N SER A 51 -11.31 -8.19 -20.72
CA SER A 51 -12.13 -7.26 -21.53
C SER A 51 -11.76 -7.34 -23.01
N LEU A 52 -10.46 -7.33 -23.33
CA LEU A 52 -9.97 -7.48 -24.70
C LEU A 52 -10.33 -8.85 -25.30
N HIS A 53 -10.32 -9.90 -24.49
CA HIS A 53 -10.74 -11.23 -24.92
C HIS A 53 -12.22 -11.25 -25.30
N GLN A 54 -13.09 -10.67 -24.46
CA GLN A 54 -14.53 -10.57 -24.73
C GLN A 54 -14.81 -9.75 -25.99
N ILE A 55 -14.17 -8.57 -26.14
CA ILE A 55 -14.31 -7.74 -27.34
C ILE A 55 -13.90 -8.52 -28.59
N ARG A 56 -12.82 -9.30 -28.53
CA ARG A 56 -12.39 -10.14 -29.66
C ARG A 56 -13.42 -11.21 -30.02
N LEU A 57 -14.06 -11.83 -29.02
CA LEU A 57 -15.12 -12.81 -29.25
C LEU A 57 -16.32 -12.16 -29.93
N GLU A 58 -16.78 -11.01 -29.44
CA GLU A 58 -17.89 -10.25 -30.03
C GLU A 58 -17.59 -9.83 -31.47
N LEU A 59 -16.40 -9.26 -31.73
CA LEU A 59 -15.97 -8.91 -33.08
C LEU A 59 -15.93 -10.12 -34.02
N SER A 60 -15.51 -11.28 -33.51
CA SER A 60 -15.49 -12.52 -34.31
C SER A 60 -16.89 -13.04 -34.63
N ALA A 61 -17.85 -12.80 -33.74
CA ALA A 61 -19.26 -13.15 -33.95
C ALA A 61 -19.91 -12.22 -34.97
N ILE A 62 -19.61 -10.93 -34.95
CA ILE A 62 -20.10 -9.94 -35.94
C ILE A 62 -19.51 -10.18 -37.33
N LYS A 63 -18.26 -10.64 -37.42
CA LYS A 63 -17.58 -10.90 -38.69
C LYS A 63 -18.11 -12.15 -39.43
N LYS A 64 -18.79 -13.07 -38.74
CA LYS A 64 -19.40 -14.27 -39.33
C LYS A 64 -20.74 -13.96 -39.95
#